data_AF-A0AAV9HAC0-F1
#
_entry.id   AF-A0AAV9HAC0-F1
#
_cell.length_a   1.000
_cell.length_b   1.000
_cell.length_c   1.000
_cell.angle_alpha   90.00
_cell.angle_beta   90.00
_cell.angle_gamma   90.00
#
_symmetry.space_group_name_H-M   'P 1'
#
loop_
_entity.id
_entity.type
_entity.pdbx_description
1 polymer ?
#
loop_
_entity_poly.entity_id
_entity_poly.type
_entity_poly.pdbx_seq_one_letter_code
_entity_poly.pdbx_strand_id
1 'polypeptide(L)' 'MSGGSANKDTSGNPRLRSVLESDGVTFHIKAGGQKWQCKLLDRNTHERQKAMRTDSSSSVSTESNVSSASSTTSSH' A
#
# COMPACT_ATOMS: atom_id res chain seq x y z
N MET A 1 14.73 41.05 0.35
CA MET A 1 13.38 40.54 0.05
C MET A 1 13.55 39.11 -0.47
N SER A 2 13.27 38.11 0.37
CA SER A 2 13.44 36.69 0.04
C SER A 2 12.50 36.27 -1.09
N GLY A 3 13.06 35.82 -2.21
CA GLY A 3 12.30 35.16 -3.26
C GLY A 3 11.86 33.78 -2.80
N GLY A 4 10.59 33.66 -2.39
CA GLY A 4 9.95 32.37 -2.19
C GLY A 4 9.56 31.79 -3.55
N SER A 5 10.24 30.71 -3.97
CA SER A 5 9.80 29.88 -5.08
C SER A 5 8.35 29.45 -4.83
N ALA A 6 7.42 29.93 -5.66
CA ALA A 6 6.05 29.48 -5.65
C ALA A 6 6.02 27.99 -5.99
N ASN A 7 5.86 27.14 -4.95
CA ASN A 7 5.37 25.79 -5.14
C ASN A 7 3.98 25.95 -5.75
N LYS A 8 3.85 25.63 -7.03
CA LYS A 8 2.58 25.67 -7.74
C LYS A 8 1.74 24.53 -7.16
N ASP A 9 0.94 24.83 -6.14
CA ASP A 9 0.05 23.86 -5.51
C ASP A 9 -0.84 23.24 -6.59
N THR A 10 -0.51 22.02 -7.01
CA THR A 10 -1.30 21.19 -7.94
C THR A 10 -2.72 20.94 -7.39
N SER A 11 -2.95 21.30 -6.12
CA SER A 11 -4.24 21.42 -5.44
C SER A 11 -5.31 22.18 -6.23
N GLY A 12 -4.93 23.14 -7.09
CA GLY A 12 -5.88 24.00 -7.82
C GLY A 12 -6.45 23.46 -9.13
N ASN A 13 -6.02 22.29 -9.63
CA ASN A 13 -6.49 21.78 -10.93
C ASN A 13 -7.55 20.66 -10.73
N PRO A 14 -8.85 20.95 -10.91
CA PRO A 14 -9.93 20.00 -10.66
C PRO A 14 -9.87 18.77 -11.57
N ARG A 15 -9.28 18.89 -12.76
CA ARG A 15 -9.10 17.75 -13.68
C ARG A 15 -8.08 16.76 -13.15
N LEU A 16 -6.99 17.25 -12.56
CA LEU A 16 -5.95 16.37 -12.00
C LEU A 16 -6.48 15.61 -10.79
N ARG A 17 -7.29 16.25 -9.93
CA ARG A 17 -7.96 15.55 -8.82
C ARG A 17 -8.88 14.45 -9.32
N SER A 18 -9.76 14.76 -10.27
CA SER A 18 -10.69 13.76 -10.82
C SER A 18 -9.96 12.54 -11.42
N VAL A 19 -8.87 12.76 -12.17
CA VAL A 19 -8.07 11.68 -12.73
C VAL A 19 -7.36 10.84 -11.65
N LEU A 20 -6.84 11.48 -10.60
CA LEU A 20 -6.18 10.78 -9.48
C LEU A 20 -7.15 10.00 -8.59
N GLU A 21 -8.40 10.44 -8.52
CA GLU A 21 -9.47 9.79 -7.76
C GLU A 21 -10.06 8.57 -8.48
N SER A 22 -10.28 8.65 -9.80
CA SER A 22 -10.91 7.57 -10.58
C SER A 22 -9.93 6.45 -10.91
N ASP A 23 -8.90 6.78 -11.68
CA ASP A 23 -8.06 5.79 -12.37
C ASP A 23 -6.59 5.90 -12.02
N GLY A 24 -6.14 7.01 -11.44
CA GLY A 24 -4.73 7.27 -11.20
C GLY A 24 -3.94 7.60 -12.48
N VAL A 25 -2.76 8.17 -12.30
CA VAL A 25 -1.87 8.51 -13.41
C VAL A 25 -0.86 7.38 -13.60
N THR A 26 -0.90 6.74 -14.77
CA THR A 26 0.08 5.71 -15.15
C THR A 26 1.24 6.34 -15.90
N PHE A 27 2.46 6.03 -15.48
CA PHE A 27 3.68 6.49 -16.12
C PHE A 27 4.72 5.37 -16.17
N HIS A 28 5.76 5.56 -16.99
CA HIS A 28 6.85 4.59 -17.09
C HIS A 28 8.15 5.22 -16.64
N ILE A 29 8.89 4.50 -15.79
CA ILE A 29 10.28 4.83 -15.45
C ILE A 29 11.16 3.92 -16.31
N LYS A 30 12.12 4.51 -17.04
CA LYS A 30 13.13 3.76 -17.80
C LYS A 30 14.51 4.06 -17.22
N ALA A 31 15.23 3.04 -16.76
CA ALA A 31 16.61 3.16 -16.31
C ALA A 31 17.36 1.83 -16.49
N GLY A 32 18.65 1.89 -16.83
CA GLY A 32 19.49 0.70 -16.97
C GLY A 32 18.97 -0.35 -17.96
N GLY A 33 18.33 0.08 -19.05
CA GLY A 33 17.71 -0.82 -20.04
C GLY A 33 16.37 -1.44 -19.61
N GLN A 34 15.93 -1.21 -18.37
CA GLN A 34 14.67 -1.71 -17.84
C GLN A 34 13.57 -0.64 -17.90
N LYS A 35 12.31 -1.09 -17.99
CA LYS A 35 11.11 -0.24 -18.00
C LYS A 35 10.12 -0.71 -16.94
N TRP A 36 9.82 0.15 -15.96
CA TRP A 36 8.79 -0.10 -14.95
C TRP A 36 7.55 0.73 -15.23
N GLN A 37 6.39 0.12 -15.13
CA GLN A 37 5.12 0.83 -15.12
C GLN A 37 4.76 1.19 -13.68
N CYS A 38 4.50 2.46 -13.44
CA CYS A 38 4.14 3.02 -12.14
C CYS A 38 2.77 3.67 -12.23
N LYS A 39 2.02 3.61 -11.12
CA LYS A 39 0.69 4.19 -11.00
C LYS A 39 0.64 5.12 -9.80
N LEU A 40 0.39 6.40 -10.04
CA LEU A 40 0.20 7.41 -9.00
C LEU A 40 -1.30 7.50 -8.68
N LEU A 41 -1.64 7.37 -7.40
CA LEU A 41 -3.02 7.44 -6.90
C LEU A 41 -3.15 8.63 -5.94
N ASP A 42 -4.39 9.10 -5.77
CA ASP A 42 -4.71 9.97 -4.64
C ASP A 42 -4.51 9.24 -3.30
N ARG A 43 -4.15 9.99 -2.24
CA ARG A 43 -3.94 9.46 -0.88
C ARG A 43 -5.17 8.68 -0.39
N ASN A 44 -6.36 9.24 -0.54
CA ASN A 44 -7.58 8.62 -0.01
C ASN A 44 -7.91 7.34 -0.78
N THR A 45 -7.72 7.35 -2.09
CA THR A 45 -7.90 6.16 -2.94
C THR A 45 -6.89 5.07 -2.60
N HIS A 46 -5.64 5.43 -2.35
CA HIS A 46 -4.62 4.49 -1.92
C HIS A 46 -4.96 3.84 -0.57
N GLU A 47 -5.34 4.63 0.44
CA GLU A 47 -5.69 4.09 1.76
C GLU A 47 -6.94 3.18 1.69
N ARG A 48 -7.96 3.53 0.89
CA ARG A 48 -9.12 2.66 0.65
C ARG A 48 -8.72 1.34 0.00
N GLN A 49 -7.92 1.39 -1.07
CA GLN A 49 -7.45 0.17 -1.75
C GLN A 49 -6.59 -0.70 -0.83
N LYS A 50 -5.75 -0.08 -0.01
CA LYS A 50 -4.95 -0.78 0.99
C LYS A 50 -5.83 -1.49 2.01
N ALA A 51 -6.86 -0.81 2.55
CA ALA A 51 -7.82 -1.40 3.47
C ALA A 51 -8.55 -2.61 2.85
N MET A 52 -9.09 -2.48 1.63
CA MET A 52 -9.77 -3.57 0.94
C MET A 52 -8.92 -4.82 0.72
N ARG A 53 -7.59 -4.67 0.58
CA ARG A 53 -6.67 -5.81 0.43
C ARG A 53 -6.41 -6.53 1.75
N THR A 54 -6.59 -5.86 2.89
CA THR A 54 -6.42 -6.44 4.22
C THR A 54 -7.61 -7.33 4.61
N ASP A 55 -8.81 -7.08 4.10
CA ASP A 55 -10.00 -7.87 4.43
C ASP A 55 -10.08 -9.25 3.71
N SER A 56 -9.12 -9.58 2.83
CA SER A 56 -9.04 -10.90 2.19
C SER A 56 -8.20 -11.88 3.01
N SER A 57 -8.62 -12.14 4.26
CA SER A 57 -8.11 -13.27 5.03
C SER A 57 -8.88 -14.53 4.63
N SER A 58 -8.50 -15.18 3.54
CA SER A 58 -8.89 -16.57 3.29
C SER A 58 -8.16 -17.44 4.34
N SER A 59 -8.81 -17.65 5.47
CA SER A 59 -8.32 -18.52 6.54
C SER A 59 -8.23 -19.96 6.03
N VAL A 60 -7.01 -20.43 5.75
CA VAL A 60 -6.75 -21.86 5.70
C VAL A 60 -6.64 -22.33 7.15
N SER A 61 -7.72 -22.92 7.68
CA SER A 61 -7.69 -23.58 8.98
C SER A 61 -6.83 -24.85 8.87
N THR A 62 -5.54 -24.74 9.18
CA THR A 62 -4.69 -25.92 9.38
C THR A 62 -4.86 -26.37 10.84
N GLU A 63 -5.78 -27.29 11.07
CA GLU A 63 -5.86 -28.10 12.30
C GLU A 63 -4.46 -28.65 12.60
N SER A 64 -3.81 -28.10 13.63
CA SER A 64 -2.50 -28.52 14.08
C SER A 64 -2.70 -29.36 15.33
N ASN A 65 -2.62 -30.69 15.18
CA ASN A 65 -2.58 -31.63 16.28
C ASN A 65 -1.53 -31.20 17.31
N VAL A 66 -1.99 -30.74 18.48
CA VAL A 66 -1.12 -30.49 19.63
C VAL A 66 -0.68 -31.82 20.23
N SER A 67 0.53 -32.26 19.91
CA SER A 67 1.21 -33.31 20.65
C SER A 67 1.72 -32.72 21.97
N SER A 68 1.02 -33.03 23.07
CA SER A 68 1.37 -32.65 24.43
C SER A 68 2.72 -33.23 24.86
N ALA A 69 3.79 -32.43 24.85
CA ALA A 69 5.04 -32.78 25.52
C ALA A 69 4.90 -32.45 27.03
N SER A 70 4.47 -33.44 27.81
CA SER A 70 4.34 -33.35 29.26
C SER A 70 5.73 -33.16 29.89
N SER A 71 5.95 -32.02 30.58
CA SER A 71 7.18 -31.75 31.34
C SER A 71 6.99 -32.24 32.78
N THR A 72 7.66 -33.33 33.16
CA THR A 72 7.65 -33.86 34.53
C THR A 72 8.70 -33.14 35.38
N THR A 73 8.24 -32.29 36.30
CA THR A 73 9.04 -31.84 37.45
C THR A 73 8.95 -32.93 38.54
N SER A 74 9.98 -33.75 38.71
CA SER A 74 10.09 -34.67 39.85
C SER A 74 10.96 -34.01 40.92
N SER A 75 10.34 -33.69 42.05
CA SER A 75 10.98 -33.24 43.28
C SER A 75 11.83 -34.36 43.91
N HIS A 76 12.91 -33.99 44.60
CA HIS A 76 13.68 -34.84 45.52
C HIS A 76 13.94 -34.08 46.81
#